data_AF-A0A1B7UP58-F1
#
_entry.id   AF-A0A1B7UP58-F1
#
_cell.length_a   1.000
_cell.length_b   1.000
_cell.length_c   1.000
_cell.angle_alpha   90.00
_cell.angle_beta   90.00
_cell.angle_gamma   90.00
#
_symmetry.space_group_name_H-M   'P 1'
#
loop_
_entity.id
_entity.type
_entity.pdbx_description
1 polymer ?
#
loop_
_entity_poly.entity_id
_entity_poly.type
_entity_poly.pdbx_seq_one_letter_code
_entity_poly.pdbx_strand_id
1 'polypeptide(L)'
;MNSFPTADRGCWHRLSTFLAAFGCSAIIGTCPILQAQTLSVETVRSVAQLQQAQQKPAQFRLHLIDIGTGLAILVEGSDFKLLFDAGSADDKKTNSKLGSKSRLVAYLNAALGRLNQPHCRSLGDVDVKSSANAPMLDFVFLSHPHEDHLSQLLPVLQCFAVKTLWEPGIMHKTAGYQQFRQFMQDDKTIQYHTAVKQPCPRGLRASSHCSSIFQIGEEIKLGQQASAKVLHVGNQPNHHPNLYSVVLKLQLGTTSVLLTGDAESGARAQWHLAPGATEKFLLANFPDELTADILQVGHHGSITSSRQPFLQAIKPKIALISAGPKKYGSVVLPDQAVVDALTRLGADIYRTDVNDQQGCPVIDKIGANDPGNPGGCDNYLIRIQNTLP
;
A
#
# COMPACT_ATOMS: atom_id res chain seq x y z
N MET A 1 -59.04 26.94 55.45
CA MET A 1 -58.77 27.58 56.75
C MET A 1 -57.33 28.08 56.68
N ASN A 2 -57.07 29.19 55.99
CA ASN A 2 -57.11 30.59 56.46
C ASN A 2 -56.16 30.90 57.62
N SER A 3 -55.04 31.56 57.30
CA SER A 3 -54.72 32.90 57.82
C SER A 3 -53.66 33.59 56.94
N PHE A 4 -54.08 34.68 56.29
CA PHE A 4 -53.33 35.75 55.59
C PHE A 4 -52.65 36.73 56.60
N PRO A 5 -52.03 37.91 56.26
CA PRO A 5 -51.84 38.62 54.96
C PRO A 5 -50.50 39.40 54.69
N THR A 6 -50.40 39.95 53.45
CA THR A 6 -49.81 41.28 52.98
C THR A 6 -48.28 41.52 53.01
N ALA A 7 -47.60 42.29 52.14
CA ALA A 7 -47.86 43.19 50.99
C ALA A 7 -46.49 43.37 50.23
N ASP A 8 -46.41 43.38 48.89
CA ASP A 8 -46.45 44.51 47.92
C ASP A 8 -45.16 45.39 47.80
N ARG A 9 -44.68 45.52 46.54
CA ARG A 9 -43.78 46.53 45.88
C ARG A 9 -42.26 46.61 46.14
N GLY A 10 -41.50 46.60 45.02
CA GLY A 10 -40.71 47.78 44.63
C GLY A 10 -39.19 47.63 44.42
N CYS A 11 -38.77 47.89 43.18
CA CYS A 11 -37.55 48.59 42.72
C CYS A 11 -36.12 48.21 43.16
N TRP A 12 -35.37 47.73 42.16
CA TRP A 12 -34.05 48.17 41.67
C TRP A 12 -32.97 48.78 42.61
N HIS A 13 -31.77 48.19 42.45
CA HIS A 13 -30.40 48.72 42.65
C HIS A 13 -29.76 48.70 44.04
N ARG A 14 -28.75 47.83 44.21
CA ARG A 14 -27.29 48.12 44.37
C ARG A 14 -26.59 46.85 44.86
N LEU A 15 -25.71 46.21 44.07
CA LEU A 15 -24.24 46.40 44.07
C LEU A 15 -23.60 46.28 45.45
N SER A 16 -23.11 45.08 45.77
CA SER A 16 -21.97 44.88 46.68
C SER A 16 -21.35 43.49 46.47
N THR A 17 -20.32 43.49 45.63
CA THR A 17 -19.03 42.77 45.73
C THR A 17 -18.85 41.76 46.87
N PHE A 18 -18.55 40.51 46.47
CA PHE A 18 -17.59 39.66 47.15
C PHE A 18 -16.54 39.21 46.12
N LEU A 19 -15.33 39.76 46.23
CA LEU A 19 -14.13 39.30 45.52
C LEU A 19 -13.58 38.08 46.27
N ALA A 20 -13.69 36.90 45.67
CA ALA A 20 -12.79 35.79 45.96
C ALA A 20 -11.83 35.66 44.76
N ALA A 21 -10.62 36.15 44.94
CA ALA A 21 -9.55 36.04 43.96
C ALA A 21 -9.02 34.60 43.95
N PHE A 22 -9.48 33.79 43.00
CA PHE A 22 -8.69 32.69 42.46
C PHE A 22 -8.10 33.15 41.14
N GLY A 23 -6.77 33.33 41.12
CA GLY A 23 -6.01 33.65 39.93
C GLY A 23 -6.17 32.54 38.90
N CYS A 24 -7.06 32.74 37.94
CA CYS A 24 -7.11 31.95 36.73
C CYS A 24 -6.02 32.49 35.81
N SER A 25 -4.83 31.89 35.86
CA SER A 25 -3.87 32.04 34.76
C SER A 25 -4.54 31.51 33.50
N ALA A 26 -4.90 32.43 32.60
CA ALA A 26 -5.39 32.09 31.27
C ALA A 26 -4.25 31.44 30.48
N ILE A 27 -4.11 30.11 30.61
CA ILE A 27 -3.43 29.32 29.60
C ILE A 27 -4.40 29.31 28.43
N ILE A 28 -4.15 30.17 27.43
CA ILE A 28 -4.75 30.05 26.11
C ILE A 28 -4.18 28.76 25.52
N GLY A 29 -4.74 27.63 25.91
CA GLY A 29 -4.50 26.36 25.26
C GLY A 29 -5.14 26.46 23.89
N THR A 30 -4.30 26.58 22.85
CA THR A 30 -4.75 26.37 21.47
C THR A 30 -5.35 24.97 21.41
N CYS A 31 -6.68 24.88 21.35
CA CYS A 31 -7.35 23.63 21.01
C CYS A 31 -6.83 23.27 19.61
N PRO A 32 -6.16 22.12 19.40
CA PRO A 32 -5.73 21.74 18.08
C PRO A 32 -6.98 21.61 17.23
N ILE A 33 -7.11 22.48 16.22
CA ILE A 33 -8.14 22.36 15.20
C ILE A 33 -7.92 20.98 14.59
N LEU A 34 -8.83 20.04 14.87
CA LEU A 34 -8.82 18.72 14.23
C LEU A 34 -8.90 18.96 12.73
N GLN A 35 -7.80 18.69 12.03
CA GLN A 35 -7.78 18.73 10.57
C GLN A 35 -8.74 17.64 10.07
N ALA A 36 -9.77 18.04 9.34
CA ALA A 36 -10.75 17.12 8.78
C ALA A 36 -10.14 16.41 7.56
N GLN A 37 -9.43 15.32 7.78
CA GLN A 37 -9.01 14.44 6.69
C GLN A 37 -10.23 13.79 6.03
N THR A 38 -10.33 13.91 4.70
CA THR A 38 -11.34 13.19 3.92
C THR A 38 -10.67 12.05 3.15
N LEU A 39 -11.11 10.83 3.45
CA LEU A 39 -10.82 9.63 2.66
C LEU A 39 -12.05 9.31 1.82
N SER A 40 -11.87 9.19 0.50
CA SER A 40 -12.93 8.72 -0.39
C SER A 40 -12.41 7.58 -1.25
N VAL A 41 -13.22 6.55 -1.43
CA VAL A 41 -12.87 5.36 -2.22
C VAL A 41 -13.81 5.24 -3.41
N GLU A 42 -13.23 4.97 -4.58
CA GLU A 42 -13.97 4.75 -5.82
C GLU A 42 -13.58 3.42 -6.42
N THR A 43 -14.56 2.56 -6.70
CA THR A 43 -14.32 1.37 -7.51
C THR A 43 -14.13 1.77 -8.97
N VAL A 44 -13.06 1.27 -9.58
CA VAL A 44 -12.63 1.58 -10.94
C VAL A 44 -12.51 0.27 -11.72
N ARG A 45 -13.37 0.09 -12.71
CA ARG A 45 -13.42 -1.11 -13.56
C ARG A 45 -12.97 -0.86 -14.99
N SER A 46 -12.84 0.41 -15.37
CA SER A 46 -12.64 0.82 -16.75
C SER A 46 -11.68 2.01 -16.85
N VAL A 47 -11.07 2.17 -18.02
CA VAL A 47 -10.18 3.30 -18.29
C VAL A 47 -10.93 4.63 -18.15
N ALA A 48 -12.17 4.71 -18.65
CA ALA A 48 -12.99 5.91 -18.54
C ALA A 48 -13.31 6.25 -17.07
N GLN A 49 -13.64 5.24 -16.26
CA GLN A 49 -13.89 5.43 -14.83
C GLN A 49 -12.64 5.92 -14.10
N LEU A 50 -11.46 5.35 -14.42
CA LEU A 50 -10.20 5.79 -13.82
C LEU A 50 -9.92 7.26 -14.14
N GLN A 51 -10.03 7.65 -15.41
CA GLN A 51 -9.80 9.03 -15.84
C GLN A 51 -10.76 10.01 -15.16
N GLN A 52 -12.04 9.66 -15.03
CA GLN A 52 -13.04 10.47 -14.31
C GLN A 52 -12.68 10.61 -12.83
N ALA A 53 -12.28 9.52 -12.18
CA ALA A 53 -11.90 9.54 -10.77
C ALA A 53 -10.61 10.35 -10.53
N GLN A 54 -9.66 10.33 -11.47
CA GLN A 54 -8.42 11.11 -11.40
C GLN A 54 -8.62 12.62 -11.60
N GLN A 55 -9.67 13.04 -12.31
CA GLN A 55 -10.01 14.47 -12.44
C GLN A 55 -10.44 15.10 -11.12
N LYS A 56 -10.87 14.28 -10.15
CA LYS A 56 -11.31 14.78 -8.85
C LYS A 56 -10.09 15.20 -8.00
N PRO A 57 -10.20 16.29 -7.21
CA PRO A 57 -9.12 16.74 -6.34
C PRO A 57 -8.68 15.66 -5.36
N ALA A 58 -7.36 15.59 -5.16
CA ALA A 58 -6.69 14.75 -4.19
C ALA A 58 -5.28 15.32 -3.94
N GLN A 59 -4.83 15.31 -2.70
CA GLN A 59 -3.42 15.58 -2.37
C GLN A 59 -2.56 14.34 -2.60
N PHE A 60 -3.09 13.17 -2.23
CA PHE A 60 -2.50 11.88 -2.55
C PHE A 60 -3.56 10.94 -3.11
N ARG A 61 -3.13 10.02 -3.97
CA ARG A 61 -3.95 8.92 -4.48
C ARG A 61 -3.29 7.60 -4.12
N LEU A 62 -4.06 6.65 -3.65
CA LEU A 62 -3.63 5.26 -3.46
C LEU A 62 -4.53 4.37 -4.30
N HIS A 63 -3.92 3.52 -5.11
CA HIS A 63 -4.62 2.61 -6.02
C HIS A 63 -4.38 1.18 -5.54
N LEU A 64 -5.43 0.49 -5.11
CA LEU A 64 -5.40 -0.97 -5.03
C LEU A 64 -5.70 -1.50 -6.41
N ILE A 65 -4.70 -2.11 -7.06
CA ILE A 65 -4.80 -2.55 -8.44
C ILE A 65 -5.18 -4.02 -8.45
N ASP A 66 -6.32 -4.33 -9.04
CA ASP A 66 -6.71 -5.69 -9.32
C ASP A 66 -5.88 -6.21 -10.51
N ILE A 67 -4.80 -6.90 -10.17
CA ILE A 67 -3.89 -7.52 -11.13
C ILE A 67 -4.22 -9.00 -11.37
N GLY A 68 -5.36 -9.48 -10.84
CA GLY A 68 -5.66 -10.89 -10.65
C GLY A 68 -5.14 -11.38 -9.31
N THR A 69 -4.38 -12.48 -9.28
CA THR A 69 -3.80 -12.94 -8.01
C THR A 69 -2.56 -12.12 -7.67
N GLY A 70 -2.49 -11.64 -6.44
CA GLY A 70 -1.30 -10.99 -5.90
C GLY A 70 -1.55 -9.59 -5.40
N LEU A 71 -0.48 -8.81 -5.28
CA LEU A 71 -0.50 -7.46 -4.73
C LEU A 71 0.17 -6.46 -5.68
N ALA A 72 -0.51 -5.35 -5.96
CA ALA A 72 0.09 -4.17 -6.56
C ALA A 72 -0.62 -2.91 -6.06
N ILE A 73 0.14 -1.97 -5.50
CA ILE A 73 -0.37 -0.69 -5.02
C ILE A 73 0.43 0.45 -5.65
N LEU A 74 -0.24 1.38 -6.32
CA LEU A 74 0.35 2.65 -6.76
C LEU A 74 -0.05 3.74 -5.77
N VAL A 75 0.92 4.54 -5.32
CA VAL A 75 0.70 5.76 -4.54
C VAL A 75 1.23 6.95 -5.33
N GLU A 76 0.39 7.96 -5.51
CA GLU A 76 0.75 9.20 -6.20
C GLU A 76 0.66 10.39 -5.24
N GLY A 77 1.75 11.16 -5.15
CA GLY A 77 1.74 12.53 -4.64
C GLY A 77 1.98 13.53 -5.77
N SER A 78 1.95 14.83 -5.46
CA SER A 78 2.26 15.89 -6.44
C SER A 78 3.71 15.84 -6.94
N ASP A 79 4.62 15.30 -6.14
CA ASP A 79 6.06 15.31 -6.36
C ASP A 79 6.73 13.93 -6.27
N PHE A 80 5.94 12.84 -6.17
CA PHE A 80 6.45 11.48 -6.22
C PHE A 80 5.43 10.46 -6.72
N LYS A 81 5.93 9.32 -7.20
CA LYS A 81 5.15 8.10 -7.47
C LYS A 81 5.84 6.89 -6.84
N LEU A 82 5.07 6.09 -6.10
CA LEU A 82 5.53 4.87 -5.46
C LEU A 82 4.71 3.69 -5.96
N LEU A 83 5.38 2.63 -6.41
CA LEU A 83 4.78 1.33 -6.68
C LEU A 83 5.22 0.34 -5.60
N PHE A 84 4.27 -0.34 -4.96
CA PHE A 84 4.51 -1.40 -3.98
C PHE A 84 3.99 -2.72 -4.53
N ASP A 85 4.91 -3.65 -4.78
CA ASP A 85 4.69 -4.91 -5.49
C ASP A 85 4.09 -4.75 -6.90
N ALA A 86 4.08 -5.85 -7.65
CA ALA A 86 3.70 -5.88 -9.05
C ALA A 86 2.77 -7.04 -9.43
N GLY A 87 2.30 -7.84 -8.48
CA GLY A 87 1.34 -8.90 -8.75
C GLY A 87 1.90 -10.10 -9.54
N SER A 88 1.02 -11.08 -9.76
CA SER A 88 1.32 -12.25 -10.59
C SER A 88 1.18 -11.97 -12.09
N ALA A 89 1.82 -12.80 -12.92
CA ALA A 89 1.49 -12.98 -14.33
C ALA A 89 0.65 -14.24 -14.50
N ASP A 90 -0.58 -14.24 -13.98
CA ASP A 90 -1.47 -15.41 -14.02
C ASP A 90 -1.91 -15.81 -15.45
N ASP A 91 -1.65 -14.98 -16.46
CA ASP A 91 -1.81 -15.33 -17.87
C ASP A 91 -0.65 -16.23 -18.34
N LYS A 92 -0.75 -17.54 -18.03
CA LYS A 92 0.28 -18.59 -18.28
C LYS A 92 0.83 -18.72 -19.73
N LYS A 93 0.36 -17.93 -20.69
CA LYS A 93 0.77 -18.00 -22.11
C LYS A 93 1.92 -17.08 -22.49
N THR A 94 2.44 -16.22 -21.61
CA THR A 94 3.17 -15.01 -22.06
C THR A 94 4.48 -14.69 -21.34
N ASN A 95 5.01 -15.57 -20.47
CA ASN A 95 6.19 -15.37 -19.59
C ASN A 95 7.52 -14.89 -20.24
N SER A 96 7.58 -14.56 -21.53
CA SER A 96 8.74 -13.93 -22.18
C SER A 96 8.44 -12.77 -23.12
N LYS A 97 7.16 -12.36 -23.31
CA LYS A 97 6.77 -11.30 -24.28
C LYS A 97 5.71 -10.32 -23.74
N LEU A 98 5.77 -9.99 -22.44
CA LEU A 98 4.66 -9.41 -21.67
C LEU A 98 4.49 -7.87 -21.72
N GLY A 99 5.39 -7.11 -22.36
CA GLY A 99 5.36 -5.64 -22.32
C GLY A 99 3.98 -5.00 -22.62
N SER A 100 3.25 -5.50 -23.62
CA SER A 100 1.93 -4.96 -24.01
C SER A 100 0.71 -5.73 -23.48
N LYS A 101 0.91 -6.82 -22.73
CA LYS A 101 -0.19 -7.67 -22.19
C LYS A 101 -0.28 -7.68 -20.67
N SER A 102 0.72 -7.12 -19.97
CA SER A 102 0.69 -6.94 -18.52
C SER A 102 -0.49 -6.05 -18.11
N ARG A 103 -1.33 -6.57 -17.21
CA ARG A 103 -2.46 -5.81 -16.61
C ARG A 103 -1.96 -4.63 -15.80
N LEU A 104 -0.87 -4.82 -15.05
CA LEU A 104 -0.27 -3.75 -14.28
C LEU A 104 0.26 -2.65 -15.19
N VAL A 105 1.00 -2.98 -16.25
CA VAL A 105 1.48 -1.98 -17.23
C VAL A 105 0.30 -1.23 -17.86
N ALA A 106 -0.78 -1.93 -18.23
CA ALA A 106 -1.97 -1.28 -18.76
C ALA A 106 -2.61 -0.32 -17.76
N TYR A 107 -2.72 -0.72 -16.48
CA TYR A 107 -3.24 0.14 -15.42
C TYR A 107 -2.35 1.36 -15.19
N LEU A 108 -1.03 1.17 -15.07
CA LEU A 108 -0.08 2.26 -14.91
C LEU A 108 -0.09 3.21 -16.12
N ASN A 109 -0.23 2.69 -17.34
CA ASN A 109 -0.40 3.55 -18.52
C ASN A 109 -1.69 4.37 -18.46
N ALA A 110 -2.78 3.80 -17.96
CA ALA A 110 -4.04 4.52 -17.76
C ALA A 110 -3.91 5.59 -16.67
N ALA A 111 -3.38 5.22 -15.50
CA ALA A 111 -3.25 6.10 -14.35
C ALA A 111 -2.23 7.24 -14.60
N LEU A 112 -1.12 6.94 -15.29
CA LEU A 112 -0.04 7.90 -15.50
C LEU A 112 -0.14 8.65 -16.84
N GLY A 113 -1.31 8.59 -17.51
CA GLY A 113 -1.60 9.38 -18.70
C GLY A 113 -0.87 8.95 -19.98
N ARG A 114 -0.48 7.67 -20.11
CA ARG A 114 0.29 7.10 -21.24
C ARG A 114 -0.50 6.19 -22.17
N LEU A 115 -1.83 6.18 -22.16
CA LEU A 115 -2.63 5.27 -22.99
C LEU A 115 -2.21 5.23 -24.49
N ASN A 116 -1.67 6.33 -25.01
CA ASN A 116 -1.25 6.47 -26.41
C ASN A 116 0.27 6.33 -26.65
N GLN A 117 1.09 5.99 -25.64
CA GLN A 117 2.55 5.87 -25.75
C GLN A 117 3.15 4.67 -24.98
N PRO A 118 2.81 3.41 -25.35
CA PRO A 118 3.18 2.21 -24.61
C PRO A 118 4.58 1.68 -24.90
N HIS A 119 5.54 2.51 -25.36
CA HIS A 119 6.89 2.01 -25.71
C HIS A 119 7.56 1.35 -24.49
N CYS A 120 7.68 0.02 -24.55
CA CYS A 120 8.39 -0.81 -23.58
C CYS A 120 9.69 -1.33 -24.21
N ARG A 121 10.77 -1.38 -23.44
CA ARG A 121 12.03 -2.03 -23.81
C ARG A 121 11.81 -3.51 -24.10
N SER A 122 12.45 -4.07 -25.13
CA SER A 122 12.63 -5.53 -25.22
C SER A 122 13.75 -5.97 -24.27
N LEU A 123 13.75 -7.24 -23.82
CA LEU A 123 14.90 -7.83 -23.13
C LEU A 123 16.14 -7.73 -24.05
N GLY A 124 17.13 -6.91 -23.66
CA GLY A 124 18.37 -6.67 -24.42
C GLY A 124 18.48 -5.29 -25.09
N ASP A 125 17.40 -4.49 -25.10
CA ASP A 125 17.44 -3.12 -25.63
C ASP A 125 17.95 -2.15 -24.54
N VAL A 126 19.12 -1.53 -24.77
CA VAL A 126 19.81 -0.66 -23.79
C VAL A 126 19.38 0.81 -23.91
N ASP A 127 18.58 1.18 -24.92
CA ASP A 127 18.39 2.58 -25.34
C ASP A 127 16.93 3.09 -25.35
N VAL A 128 16.23 3.00 -24.22
CA VAL A 128 15.07 3.87 -23.93
C VAL A 128 15.51 5.01 -23.01
N LYS A 129 16.53 5.76 -23.46
CA LYS A 129 16.90 7.08 -22.89
C LYS A 129 16.16 8.23 -23.58
N SER A 130 15.27 7.95 -24.54
CA SER A 130 14.87 8.93 -25.57
C SER A 130 13.47 9.54 -25.46
N SER A 131 12.72 9.32 -24.38
CA SER A 131 11.60 10.23 -24.09
C SER A 131 11.83 10.91 -22.74
N ALA A 132 12.27 12.16 -22.78
CA ALA A 132 12.32 13.07 -21.63
C ALA A 132 10.95 13.27 -20.92
N ASN A 133 9.88 12.65 -21.46
CA ASN A 133 8.50 12.75 -21.00
C ASN A 133 7.91 11.42 -20.49
N ALA A 134 8.69 10.34 -20.34
CA ALA A 134 8.17 9.11 -19.73
C ALA A 134 7.89 9.36 -18.23
N PRO A 135 6.67 9.09 -17.71
CA PRO A 135 6.40 9.23 -16.29
C PRO A 135 7.29 8.27 -15.51
N MET A 136 7.97 8.84 -14.54
CA MET A 136 8.94 8.16 -13.68
C MET A 136 8.22 7.59 -12.46
N LEU A 137 8.54 6.36 -12.10
CA LEU A 137 8.28 5.81 -10.77
C LEU A 137 9.48 6.18 -9.90
N ASP A 138 9.29 7.06 -8.93
CA ASP A 138 10.36 7.50 -8.03
C ASP A 138 10.81 6.37 -7.11
N PHE A 139 9.84 5.57 -6.65
CA PHE A 139 10.06 4.49 -5.72
C PHE A 139 9.35 3.23 -6.18
N VAL A 140 10.08 2.14 -6.25
CA VAL A 140 9.52 0.80 -6.42
C VAL A 140 9.95 -0.04 -5.24
N PHE A 141 9.00 -0.55 -4.47
CA PHE A 141 9.25 -1.48 -3.37
C PHE A 141 8.73 -2.85 -3.77
N LEU A 142 9.58 -3.86 -3.66
CA LEU A 142 9.20 -5.26 -3.70
C LEU A 142 9.24 -5.79 -2.26
N SER A 143 8.09 -6.22 -1.75
CA SER A 143 7.97 -6.75 -0.40
C SER A 143 8.80 -8.02 -0.23
N HIS A 144 8.64 -8.97 -1.16
CA HIS A 144 9.35 -10.25 -1.18
C HIS A 144 9.27 -10.92 -2.58
N PRO A 145 10.07 -11.96 -2.87
CA PRO A 145 10.28 -12.42 -4.25
C PRO A 145 9.28 -13.45 -4.78
N HIS A 146 8.12 -13.66 -4.13
CA HIS A 146 7.11 -14.58 -4.65
C HIS A 146 6.48 -14.04 -5.95
N GLU A 147 5.99 -14.96 -6.78
CA GLU A 147 5.52 -14.65 -8.13
C GLU A 147 4.33 -13.68 -8.15
N ASP A 148 3.43 -13.81 -7.18
CA ASP A 148 2.27 -12.95 -6.96
C ASP A 148 2.60 -11.55 -6.40
N HIS A 149 3.88 -11.25 -6.23
CA HIS A 149 4.39 -9.91 -5.89
C HIS A 149 5.35 -9.40 -6.96
N LEU A 150 6.08 -10.29 -7.62
CA LEU A 150 7.19 -9.96 -8.49
C LEU A 150 6.87 -10.03 -9.99
N SER A 151 5.98 -10.92 -10.43
CA SER A 151 5.99 -11.40 -11.81
C SER A 151 5.76 -10.31 -12.85
N GLN A 152 4.94 -9.28 -12.58
CA GLN A 152 4.79 -8.16 -13.53
C GLN A 152 5.79 -7.02 -13.33
N LEU A 153 6.72 -7.14 -12.37
CA LEU A 153 7.71 -6.09 -12.13
C LEU A 153 8.67 -5.92 -13.30
N LEU A 154 9.11 -7.01 -13.93
CA LEU A 154 9.99 -6.92 -15.09
C LEU A 154 9.33 -6.18 -16.28
N PRO A 155 8.08 -6.48 -16.68
CA PRO A 155 7.33 -5.65 -17.61
C PRO A 155 7.26 -4.17 -17.21
N VAL A 156 7.02 -3.85 -15.92
CA VAL A 156 7.03 -2.46 -15.45
C VAL A 156 8.40 -1.81 -15.67
N LEU A 157 9.48 -2.49 -15.30
CA LEU A 157 10.85 -1.99 -15.48
C LEU A 157 11.23 -1.80 -16.95
N GLN A 158 10.62 -2.56 -17.86
CA GLN A 158 10.78 -2.39 -19.29
C GLN A 158 10.00 -1.19 -19.84
N CYS A 159 8.83 -0.91 -19.26
CA CYS A 159 7.90 0.10 -19.77
C CYS A 159 8.06 1.48 -19.12
N PHE A 160 8.54 1.56 -17.89
CA PHE A 160 8.60 2.79 -17.09
C PHE A 160 10.03 3.12 -16.65
N ALA A 161 10.36 4.42 -16.60
CA ALA A 161 11.57 4.87 -15.94
C ALA A 161 11.40 4.68 -14.43
N VAL A 162 12.37 4.03 -13.78
CA VAL A 162 12.38 3.82 -12.34
C VAL A 162 13.61 4.50 -11.75
N LYS A 163 13.41 5.33 -10.74
CA LYS A 163 14.51 6.04 -10.09
C LYS A 163 15.17 5.18 -9.02
N THR A 164 14.37 4.63 -8.11
CA THR A 164 14.86 3.76 -7.02
C THR A 164 14.05 2.47 -6.95
N LEU A 165 14.72 1.36 -6.67
CA LEU A 165 14.09 0.06 -6.41
C LEU A 165 14.62 -0.53 -5.11
N TRP A 166 13.71 -0.99 -4.24
CA TRP A 166 13.98 -1.47 -2.89
C TRP A 166 13.43 -2.89 -2.74
N GLU A 167 14.28 -3.85 -2.39
CA GLU A 167 13.86 -5.25 -2.20
C GLU A 167 14.65 -5.92 -1.06
N PRO A 168 14.10 -6.95 -0.38
CA PRO A 168 14.78 -7.56 0.77
C PRO A 168 16.14 -8.20 0.42
N GLY A 169 16.36 -8.56 -0.85
CA GLY A 169 17.62 -9.13 -1.35
C GLY A 169 17.71 -10.65 -1.19
N ILE A 170 16.59 -11.32 -0.96
CA ILE A 170 16.55 -12.76 -0.69
C ILE A 170 16.44 -13.53 -1.99
N MET A 171 17.35 -14.50 -2.17
CA MET A 171 17.39 -15.33 -3.36
C MET A 171 16.13 -16.19 -3.49
N HIS A 172 15.50 -16.14 -4.66
CA HIS A 172 14.41 -17.04 -5.03
C HIS A 172 14.75 -17.83 -6.30
N LYS A 173 14.20 -19.03 -6.43
CA LYS A 173 14.57 -19.99 -7.50
C LYS A 173 13.71 -19.85 -8.77
N THR A 174 12.66 -19.04 -8.74
CA THR A 174 11.77 -18.88 -9.90
C THR A 174 12.48 -18.22 -11.06
N ALA A 175 12.12 -18.61 -12.29
CA ALA A 175 12.67 -18.02 -13.50
C ALA A 175 12.41 -16.50 -13.55
N GLY A 176 11.23 -16.06 -13.11
CA GLY A 176 10.89 -14.63 -13.02
C GLY A 176 11.84 -13.85 -12.12
N TYR A 177 12.22 -14.39 -10.95
CA TYR A 177 13.20 -13.73 -10.07
C TYR A 177 14.60 -13.73 -10.66
N GLN A 178 15.03 -14.80 -11.33
CA GLN A 178 16.31 -14.83 -12.02
C GLN A 178 16.38 -13.78 -13.15
N GLN A 179 15.30 -13.62 -13.92
CA GLN A 179 15.21 -12.60 -14.97
C GLN A 179 15.18 -11.17 -14.39
N PHE A 180 14.41 -10.94 -13.33
CA PHE A 180 14.41 -9.67 -12.60
C PHE A 180 15.83 -9.33 -12.12
N ARG A 181 16.55 -10.30 -11.54
CA ARG A 181 17.92 -10.14 -11.09
C ARG A 181 18.90 -9.88 -12.22
N GLN A 182 18.69 -10.47 -13.40
CA GLN A 182 19.51 -10.19 -14.58
C GLN A 182 19.24 -8.76 -15.08
N PHE A 183 17.97 -8.33 -15.14
CA PHE A 183 17.63 -6.97 -15.52
C PHE A 183 18.27 -5.94 -14.58
N MET A 184 18.19 -6.15 -13.26
CA MET A 184 18.86 -5.29 -12.28
C MET A 184 20.40 -5.38 -12.32
N GLN A 185 20.97 -6.40 -12.97
CA GLN A 185 22.41 -6.43 -13.25
C GLN A 185 22.76 -5.56 -14.45
N ASP A 186 21.90 -5.51 -15.44
CA ASP A 186 22.19 -4.88 -16.72
C ASP A 186 21.82 -3.38 -16.71
N ASP A 187 20.71 -3.00 -16.09
CA ASP A 187 20.26 -1.61 -16.00
C ASP A 187 21.02 -0.85 -14.91
N LYS A 188 21.97 -0.01 -15.29
CA LYS A 188 22.76 0.81 -14.35
C LYS A 188 22.11 2.12 -13.91
N THR A 189 20.92 2.44 -14.41
CA THR A 189 20.26 3.73 -14.21
C THR A 189 19.39 3.76 -12.96
N ILE A 190 18.91 2.59 -12.52
CA ILE A 190 18.08 2.45 -11.32
C ILE A 190 18.98 2.43 -10.08
N GLN A 191 18.67 3.23 -9.07
CA GLN A 191 19.32 3.14 -7.77
C GLN A 191 18.75 1.93 -7.01
N TYR A 192 19.59 0.92 -6.80
CA TYR A 192 19.15 -0.34 -6.22
C TYR A 192 19.46 -0.41 -4.72
N HIS A 193 18.43 -0.65 -3.91
CA HIS A 193 18.49 -0.70 -2.46
C HIS A 193 18.07 -2.07 -1.96
N THR A 194 18.80 -2.58 -0.96
CA THR A 194 18.57 -3.93 -0.45
C THR A 194 18.78 -4.03 1.05
N ALA A 195 18.17 -5.02 1.72
CA ALA A 195 18.32 -5.17 3.18
C ALA A 195 19.43 -6.15 3.60
N VAL A 196 20.04 -6.88 2.65
CA VAL A 196 21.14 -7.81 2.94
C VAL A 196 22.46 -7.31 2.34
N LYS A 197 23.59 -7.64 2.99
CA LYS A 197 24.94 -7.21 2.55
C LYS A 197 25.44 -7.96 1.31
N GLN A 198 25.01 -9.21 1.08
CA GLN A 198 25.42 -10.04 -0.07
C GLN A 198 24.29 -10.48 -1.04
N PRO A 199 23.53 -9.56 -1.66
CA PRO A 199 22.61 -9.87 -2.74
C PRO A 199 23.09 -9.30 -4.09
N CYS A 200 24.15 -8.48 -4.12
CA CYS A 200 24.78 -8.05 -5.35
C CYS A 200 25.45 -9.28 -6.00
N PRO A 201 25.10 -9.63 -7.25
CA PRO A 201 25.52 -10.88 -7.87
C PRO A 201 27.05 -11.02 -7.92
N ARG A 202 27.54 -12.23 -7.61
CA ARG A 202 28.97 -12.56 -7.65
C ARG A 202 29.55 -12.28 -9.05
N GLY A 203 30.69 -11.62 -9.11
CA GLY A 203 31.36 -11.24 -10.36
C GLY A 203 31.33 -9.74 -10.65
N LEU A 204 30.43 -9.00 -10.00
CA LEU A 204 30.51 -7.55 -9.92
C LEU A 204 31.46 -7.20 -8.77
N ARG A 205 32.64 -6.65 -9.08
CA ARG A 205 33.43 -5.90 -8.09
C ARG A 205 32.48 -4.87 -7.44
N ALA A 206 32.75 -4.50 -6.19
CA ALA A 206 31.99 -3.49 -5.44
C ALA A 206 32.05 -2.11 -6.13
N SER A 207 31.39 -1.97 -7.27
CA SER A 207 31.46 -0.85 -8.17
C SER A 207 30.05 -0.52 -8.65
N SER A 208 29.55 0.62 -8.15
CA SER A 208 28.61 1.55 -8.79
C SER A 208 27.12 1.24 -8.91
N HIS A 209 26.58 0.07 -8.56
CA HIS A 209 25.16 -0.21 -8.82
C HIS A 209 24.25 -0.52 -7.62
N CYS A 210 24.74 -1.19 -6.58
CA CYS A 210 23.99 -1.30 -5.32
C CYS A 210 24.19 0.01 -4.54
N SER A 211 23.15 0.83 -4.46
CA SER A 211 23.20 2.21 -3.97
C SER A 211 23.29 2.29 -2.45
N SER A 212 22.48 1.52 -1.72
CA SER A 212 22.59 1.44 -0.25
C SER A 212 22.01 0.14 0.33
N ILE A 213 22.38 -0.12 1.59
CA ILE A 213 21.75 -1.15 2.41
C ILE A 213 20.77 -0.45 3.34
N PHE A 214 19.48 -0.72 3.18
CA PHE A 214 18.45 -0.10 4.00
C PHE A 214 18.13 -0.94 5.24
N GLN A 215 17.64 -0.28 6.29
CA GLN A 215 17.51 -0.88 7.61
C GLN A 215 16.12 -0.70 8.22
N ILE A 216 15.79 -1.57 9.17
CA ILE A 216 14.60 -1.40 10.01
C ILE A 216 14.72 -0.08 10.79
N GLY A 217 13.63 0.69 10.79
CA GLY A 217 13.54 2.02 11.39
C GLY A 217 13.95 3.16 10.45
N GLU A 218 14.52 2.87 9.28
CA GLU A 218 14.90 3.89 8.29
C GLU A 218 13.65 4.61 7.77
N GLU A 219 13.75 5.94 7.71
CA GLU A 219 12.72 6.81 7.16
C GLU A 219 13.17 7.36 5.81
N ILE A 220 12.39 7.07 4.78
CA ILE A 220 12.63 7.44 3.39
C ILE A 220 11.70 8.61 3.07
N LYS A 221 12.28 9.76 2.73
CA LYS A 221 11.50 10.92 2.28
C LYS A 221 10.97 10.66 0.87
N LEU A 222 9.65 10.53 0.73
CA LEU A 222 9.01 10.30 -0.56
C LEU A 222 8.77 11.62 -1.30
N GLY A 223 8.29 12.63 -0.59
CA GLY A 223 7.98 13.96 -1.13
C GLY A 223 8.00 15.02 -0.02
N GLN A 224 7.51 16.22 -0.33
CA GLN A 224 7.46 17.33 0.65
C GLN A 224 6.57 17.02 1.85
N GLN A 225 5.47 16.29 1.63
CA GLN A 225 4.47 15.95 2.64
C GLN A 225 4.27 14.44 2.77
N ALA A 226 5.28 13.65 2.38
CA ALA A 226 5.19 12.19 2.43
C ALA A 226 6.51 11.52 2.81
N SER A 227 6.42 10.50 3.66
CA SER A 227 7.54 9.61 4.03
C SER A 227 7.11 8.15 4.11
N ALA A 228 8.09 7.24 4.03
CA ALA A 228 7.93 5.81 4.26
C ALA A 228 8.93 5.35 5.33
N LYS A 229 8.45 4.79 6.43
CA LYS A 229 9.28 4.18 7.46
C LYS A 229 9.30 2.66 7.29
N VAL A 230 10.50 2.08 7.24
CA VAL A 230 10.69 0.63 7.15
C VAL A 230 10.47 0.01 8.54
N LEU A 231 9.34 -0.66 8.76
CA LEU A 231 9.04 -1.30 10.04
C LEU A 231 9.60 -2.72 10.15
N HIS A 232 9.76 -3.41 9.02
CA HIS A 232 10.32 -4.76 8.99
C HIS A 232 10.94 -5.06 7.64
N VAL A 233 12.04 -5.81 7.68
CA VAL A 233 12.59 -6.55 6.55
C VAL A 233 13.39 -7.71 7.11
N GLY A 234 13.15 -8.94 6.63
CA GLY A 234 13.90 -10.10 7.11
C GLY A 234 15.36 -10.02 6.66
N ASN A 235 16.30 -10.47 7.49
CA ASN A 235 17.74 -10.39 7.16
C ASN A 235 18.52 -11.72 7.36
N GLN A 236 17.83 -12.83 7.66
CA GLN A 236 18.45 -14.14 7.92
C GLN A 236 18.11 -15.14 6.82
N PRO A 237 19.03 -15.65 5.98
CA PRO A 237 18.76 -16.30 4.68
C PRO A 237 18.09 -17.70 4.64
N ASN A 238 17.50 -18.21 5.73
CA ASN A 238 16.94 -19.57 5.81
C ASN A 238 15.44 -19.66 6.19
N HIS A 239 14.67 -18.59 5.97
CA HIS A 239 13.24 -18.54 6.30
C HIS A 239 12.35 -18.56 5.05
N HIS A 240 11.04 -18.77 5.24
CA HIS A 240 10.05 -18.67 4.16
C HIS A 240 10.01 -17.25 3.59
N PRO A 241 9.93 -17.01 2.25
CA PRO A 241 10.05 -15.67 1.67
C PRO A 241 9.09 -14.61 2.24
N ASN A 242 7.88 -15.00 2.64
CA ASN A 242 6.92 -14.12 3.30
C ASN A 242 7.46 -13.47 4.58
N LEU A 243 8.33 -14.18 5.31
CA LEU A 243 8.98 -13.69 6.53
C LEU A 243 10.05 -12.63 6.26
N TYR A 244 10.28 -12.27 5.00
CA TYR A 244 11.16 -11.17 4.61
C TYR A 244 10.40 -9.97 4.08
N SER A 245 9.07 -10.03 4.06
CA SER A 245 8.23 -8.94 3.57
C SER A 245 8.70 -7.61 4.14
N VAL A 246 9.05 -6.70 3.23
CA VAL A 246 9.26 -5.29 3.56
C VAL A 246 7.93 -4.74 4.04
N VAL A 247 7.86 -4.32 5.30
CA VAL A 247 6.69 -3.66 5.88
C VAL A 247 6.98 -2.17 5.95
N LEU A 248 6.11 -1.36 5.35
CA LEU A 248 6.23 0.09 5.30
C LEU A 248 5.07 0.76 6.02
N LYS A 249 5.40 1.75 6.84
CA LYS A 249 4.46 2.77 7.31
C LYS A 249 4.62 4.00 6.43
N LEU A 250 3.64 4.28 5.59
CA LEU A 250 3.60 5.53 4.85
C LEU A 250 2.90 6.60 5.67
N GLN A 251 3.45 7.80 5.69
CA GLN A 251 2.80 9.01 6.16
C GLN A 251 2.52 9.88 4.94
N LEU A 252 1.24 10.13 4.63
CA LEU A 252 0.75 10.91 3.48
C LEU A 252 -0.01 12.13 4.01
N GLY A 253 0.73 13.21 4.28
CA GLY A 253 0.25 14.34 5.07
C GLY A 253 -0.14 13.89 6.48
N THR A 254 -1.42 13.94 6.84
CA THR A 254 -1.91 13.39 8.13
C THR A 254 -2.41 11.96 8.07
N THR A 255 -2.57 11.41 6.86
CA THR A 255 -3.06 10.04 6.65
C THR A 255 -1.93 9.05 6.78
N SER A 256 -2.15 7.96 7.51
CA SER A 256 -1.17 6.90 7.63
C SER A 256 -1.62 5.60 6.96
N VAL A 257 -0.70 4.95 6.23
CA VAL A 257 -0.93 3.70 5.49
C VAL A 257 0.06 2.65 5.96
N LEU A 258 -0.41 1.44 6.29
CA LEU A 258 0.45 0.31 6.59
C LEU A 258 0.42 -0.69 5.41
N LEU A 259 1.57 -0.87 4.77
CA LEU A 259 1.79 -1.84 3.70
C LEU A 259 2.60 -3.01 4.26
N THR A 260 2.04 -4.21 4.25
CA THR A 260 2.63 -5.37 4.95
C THR A 260 3.19 -6.44 4.01
N GLY A 261 2.92 -6.35 2.70
CA GLY A 261 3.16 -7.46 1.78
C GLY A 261 2.47 -8.72 2.29
N ASP A 262 3.25 -9.80 2.43
CA ASP A 262 2.79 -11.08 2.97
C ASP A 262 3.32 -11.36 4.38
N ALA A 263 3.62 -10.33 5.17
CA ALA A 263 4.02 -10.49 6.56
C ALA A 263 3.11 -11.47 7.32
N GLU A 264 3.70 -12.56 7.81
CA GLU A 264 2.97 -13.64 8.48
C GLU A 264 3.04 -13.51 10.00
N SER A 265 2.06 -14.14 10.64
CA SER A 265 2.04 -14.46 12.06
C SER A 265 2.45 -15.92 12.35
N GLY A 266 2.78 -16.71 11.33
CA GLY A 266 3.13 -18.14 11.44
C GLY A 266 2.09 -19.06 10.81
N ALA A 267 2.05 -20.32 11.26
CA ALA A 267 1.21 -21.36 10.66
C ALA A 267 -0.29 -21.00 10.70
N ARG A 268 -1.07 -21.51 9.74
CA ARG A 268 -2.54 -21.37 9.71
C ARG A 268 -3.13 -21.86 11.04
N ALA A 269 -3.70 -20.95 11.80
CA ALA A 269 -4.35 -21.24 13.06
C ALA A 269 -5.48 -20.23 13.31
N GLN A 270 -6.21 -20.38 14.41
CA GLN A 270 -7.33 -19.50 14.71
C GLN A 270 -6.88 -18.02 14.79
N TRP A 271 -7.56 -17.15 14.04
CA TRP A 271 -7.17 -15.76 13.83
C TRP A 271 -7.04 -14.95 15.15
N HIS A 272 -7.72 -15.35 16.22
CA HIS A 272 -7.71 -14.65 17.52
C HIS A 272 -6.49 -14.96 18.40
N LEU A 273 -5.64 -15.93 18.02
CA LEU A 273 -4.47 -16.31 18.81
C LEU A 273 -3.38 -15.22 18.78
N ALA A 274 -2.51 -15.26 19.79
CA ALA A 274 -1.33 -14.39 19.86
C ALA A 274 -0.46 -14.54 18.60
N PRO A 275 0.05 -13.43 18.04
CA PRO A 275 0.83 -13.50 16.83
C PRO A 275 2.24 -14.07 17.06
N GLY A 276 2.77 -14.68 16.00
CA GLY A 276 4.16 -15.11 15.87
C GLY A 276 4.88 -14.29 14.79
N ALA A 277 6.07 -14.76 14.41
CA ALA A 277 6.81 -14.28 13.23
C ALA A 277 6.87 -12.72 13.10
N THR A 278 6.52 -12.18 11.93
CA THR A 278 6.63 -10.75 11.62
C THR A 278 5.65 -9.91 12.44
N GLU A 279 4.41 -10.38 12.62
CA GLU A 279 3.42 -9.64 13.44
C GLU A 279 3.85 -9.51 14.90
N LYS A 280 4.42 -10.58 15.49
CA LYS A 280 5.00 -10.53 16.84
C LYS A 280 6.14 -9.53 16.92
N PHE A 281 7.03 -9.54 15.92
CA PHE A 281 8.14 -8.60 15.85
C PHE A 281 7.62 -7.15 15.82
N LEU A 282 6.66 -6.87 14.96
CA LEU A 282 6.08 -5.53 14.81
C LEU A 282 5.41 -5.04 16.10
N LEU A 283 4.61 -5.88 16.76
CA LEU A 283 3.97 -5.53 18.04
C LEU A 283 4.98 -5.29 19.17
N ALA A 284 6.10 -5.99 19.17
CA ALA A 284 7.11 -5.86 20.20
C ALA A 284 8.04 -4.65 20.00
N ASN A 285 8.31 -4.27 18.74
CA ASN A 285 9.35 -3.27 18.43
C ASN A 285 8.77 -1.95 17.92
N PHE A 286 7.55 -1.95 17.40
CA PHE A 286 6.92 -0.77 16.78
C PHE A 286 5.45 -0.55 17.21
N PRO A 287 5.06 -0.76 18.48
CA PRO A 287 3.66 -0.66 18.89
C PRO A 287 3.04 0.71 18.58
N ASP A 288 3.81 1.79 18.68
CA ASP A 288 3.35 3.17 18.46
C ASP A 288 3.23 3.53 16.95
N GLU A 289 3.83 2.74 16.06
CA GLU A 289 3.79 2.97 14.60
C GLU A 289 2.65 2.19 13.92
N LEU A 290 2.05 1.22 14.61
CA LEU A 290 1.11 0.28 14.01
C LEU A 290 -0.26 0.88 13.70
N THR A 291 -0.74 1.83 14.52
CA THR A 291 -2.04 2.48 14.28
C THR A 291 -2.05 3.14 12.90
N ALA A 292 -2.93 2.71 11.99
CA ALA A 292 -2.99 3.20 10.62
C ALA A 292 -4.41 3.50 10.15
N ASP A 293 -4.60 4.53 9.31
CA ASP A 293 -5.91 4.81 8.70
C ASP A 293 -6.28 3.77 7.64
N ILE A 294 -5.28 3.38 6.84
CA ILE A 294 -5.42 2.43 5.73
C ILE A 294 -4.46 1.26 5.97
N LEU A 295 -4.97 0.03 5.90
CA LEU A 295 -4.19 -1.19 5.98
C LEU A 295 -4.27 -1.94 4.65
N GLN A 296 -3.12 -2.25 4.04
CA GLN A 296 -3.05 -3.38 3.12
C GLN A 296 -2.95 -4.66 3.95
N VAL A 297 -3.96 -5.52 3.84
CA VAL A 297 -4.10 -6.73 4.63
C VAL A 297 -3.09 -7.77 4.17
N GLY A 298 -2.29 -8.28 5.10
CA GLY A 298 -1.16 -9.14 4.78
C GLY A 298 -1.56 -10.47 4.16
N HIS A 299 -0.73 -10.99 3.26
CA HIS A 299 -0.84 -12.34 2.71
C HIS A 299 -2.22 -12.62 2.13
N HIS A 300 -2.71 -11.66 1.34
CA HIS A 300 -4.00 -11.70 0.65
C HIS A 300 -5.21 -11.96 1.56
N GLY A 301 -5.12 -11.67 2.87
CA GLY A 301 -6.15 -11.98 3.84
C GLY A 301 -6.17 -13.43 4.33
N SER A 302 -5.01 -14.09 4.33
CA SER A 302 -4.82 -15.43 4.89
C SER A 302 -4.83 -15.44 6.42
N ILE A 303 -5.37 -16.49 7.05
CA ILE A 303 -5.24 -16.72 8.52
C ILE A 303 -3.81 -17.07 8.98
N THR A 304 -2.85 -17.20 8.05
CA THR A 304 -1.42 -17.18 8.41
C THR A 304 -0.95 -15.78 8.83
N SER A 305 -1.69 -14.73 8.47
CA SER A 305 -1.46 -13.34 8.86
C SER A 305 -2.70 -12.78 9.60
N SER A 306 -2.68 -11.48 9.84
CA SER A 306 -3.80 -10.66 10.30
C SER A 306 -4.43 -11.17 11.61
N ARG A 307 -3.58 -11.51 12.60
CA ARG A 307 -4.10 -11.96 13.90
C ARG A 307 -4.79 -10.84 14.65
N GLN A 308 -5.74 -11.21 15.50
CA GLN A 308 -6.55 -10.26 16.24
C GLN A 308 -5.73 -9.22 17.00
N PRO A 309 -4.68 -9.56 17.79
CA PRO A 309 -3.92 -8.54 18.50
C PRO A 309 -3.21 -7.56 17.56
N PHE A 310 -2.78 -8.03 16.39
CA PHE A 310 -2.15 -7.20 15.37
C PHE A 310 -3.18 -6.25 14.72
N LEU A 311 -4.32 -6.76 14.27
CA LEU A 311 -5.40 -5.93 13.71
C LEU A 311 -5.95 -4.93 14.74
N GLN A 312 -6.03 -5.31 16.03
CA GLN A 312 -6.43 -4.43 17.12
C GLN A 312 -5.40 -3.34 17.44
N ALA A 313 -4.11 -3.55 17.17
CA ALA A 313 -3.10 -2.50 17.29
C ALA A 313 -3.16 -1.51 16.11
N ILE A 314 -3.52 -2.01 14.92
CA ILE A 314 -3.63 -1.20 13.70
C ILE A 314 -4.91 -0.35 13.70
N LYS A 315 -6.06 -0.94 14.05
CA LYS A 315 -7.40 -0.32 14.02
C LYS A 315 -7.69 0.46 12.72
N PRO A 316 -7.62 -0.20 11.54
CA PRO A 316 -7.77 0.49 10.28
C PRO A 316 -9.19 1.02 10.08
N LYS A 317 -9.32 2.20 9.47
CA LYS A 317 -10.60 2.69 8.93
C LYS A 317 -10.92 2.01 7.60
N ILE A 318 -9.89 1.81 6.77
CA ILE A 318 -9.98 1.15 5.47
C ILE A 318 -9.04 -0.06 5.46
N ALA A 319 -9.55 -1.22 5.05
CA ALA A 319 -8.77 -2.44 4.84
C ALA A 319 -8.81 -2.86 3.37
N LEU A 320 -7.63 -2.96 2.76
CA LEU A 320 -7.42 -3.33 1.37
C LEU A 320 -6.95 -4.78 1.31
N ILE A 321 -7.76 -5.64 0.72
CA ILE A 321 -7.44 -7.06 0.51
C ILE A 321 -7.20 -7.27 -0.99
N SER A 322 -5.93 -7.42 -1.35
CA SER A 322 -5.53 -7.82 -2.70
C SER A 322 -5.51 -9.34 -2.76
N ALA A 323 -6.45 -9.95 -3.48
CA ALA A 323 -6.59 -11.38 -3.64
C ALA A 323 -7.15 -11.72 -5.04
N GLY A 324 -7.02 -12.97 -5.43
CA GLY A 324 -7.57 -13.47 -6.69
C GLY A 324 -7.98 -14.94 -6.56
N PRO A 325 -8.63 -15.50 -7.59
CA PRO A 325 -9.21 -16.85 -7.53
C PRO A 325 -8.18 -17.98 -7.64
N LYS A 326 -6.88 -17.68 -7.77
CA LYS A 326 -5.83 -18.71 -7.77
C LYS A 326 -5.78 -19.39 -6.40
N LYS A 327 -5.64 -20.71 -6.45
CA LYS A 327 -5.45 -21.52 -5.24
C LYS A 327 -4.00 -21.46 -4.78
N TYR A 328 -3.81 -21.21 -3.49
CA TYR A 328 -2.56 -21.41 -2.77
C TYR A 328 -2.63 -22.78 -2.07
N GLY A 329 -2.12 -23.81 -2.75
CA GLY A 329 -2.36 -25.20 -2.35
C GLY A 329 -3.84 -25.55 -2.46
N SER A 330 -4.48 -25.86 -1.33
CA SER A 330 -5.93 -26.16 -1.25
C SER A 330 -6.80 -24.95 -0.91
N VAL A 331 -6.20 -23.78 -0.68
CA VAL A 331 -6.88 -22.59 -0.16
C VAL A 331 -7.10 -21.57 -1.28
N VAL A 332 -8.26 -20.91 -1.29
CA VAL A 332 -8.49 -19.66 -2.02
C VAL A 332 -8.61 -18.55 -0.99
N LEU A 333 -7.96 -17.41 -1.24
CA LEU A 333 -7.91 -16.26 -0.35
C LEU A 333 -8.85 -15.15 -0.85
N PRO A 334 -9.36 -14.26 0.04
CA PRO A 334 -9.09 -14.20 1.48
C PRO A 334 -9.84 -15.27 2.29
N ASP A 335 -9.34 -15.59 3.48
CA ASP A 335 -10.13 -16.35 4.45
C ASP A 335 -11.25 -15.48 5.04
N GLN A 336 -12.47 -16.01 5.08
CA GLN A 336 -13.62 -15.31 5.64
C GLN A 336 -13.39 -14.87 7.09
N ALA A 337 -12.62 -15.64 7.88
CA ALA A 337 -12.30 -15.30 9.26
C ALA A 337 -11.55 -13.95 9.40
N VAL A 338 -10.69 -13.61 8.44
CA VAL A 338 -9.96 -12.33 8.41
C VAL A 338 -10.92 -11.19 8.02
N VAL A 339 -11.77 -11.42 7.01
CA VAL A 339 -12.81 -10.46 6.60
C VAL A 339 -13.76 -10.13 7.76
N ASP A 340 -14.22 -11.15 8.48
CA ASP A 340 -15.10 -10.97 9.64
C ASP A 340 -14.39 -10.23 10.78
N ALA A 341 -13.09 -10.47 10.97
CA ALA A 341 -12.30 -9.79 12.00
C ALA A 341 -12.17 -8.29 11.73
N LEU A 342 -11.88 -7.91 10.49
CA LEU A 342 -11.83 -6.51 10.04
C LEU A 342 -13.21 -5.85 10.16
N THR A 343 -14.26 -6.56 9.78
CA THR A 343 -15.65 -6.08 9.89
C THR A 343 -16.01 -5.79 11.35
N ARG A 344 -15.65 -6.68 12.29
CA ARG A 344 -15.85 -6.47 13.73
C ARG A 344 -15.08 -5.27 14.30
N LEU A 345 -13.97 -4.88 13.67
CA LEU A 345 -13.20 -3.69 14.04
C LEU A 345 -13.80 -2.40 13.43
N GLY A 346 -14.83 -2.51 12.59
CA GLY A 346 -15.48 -1.37 11.94
C GLY A 346 -14.74 -0.83 10.72
N ALA A 347 -13.86 -1.63 10.11
CA ALA A 347 -13.15 -1.22 8.90
C ALA A 347 -14.04 -1.35 7.65
N ASP A 348 -13.95 -0.37 6.75
CA ASP A 348 -14.46 -0.49 5.38
C ASP A 348 -13.52 -1.40 4.57
N ILE A 349 -14.04 -2.50 4.04
CA ILE A 349 -13.23 -3.54 3.38
C ILE A 349 -13.40 -3.44 1.86
N TYR A 350 -12.27 -3.33 1.15
CA TYR A 350 -12.22 -3.31 -0.31
C TYR A 350 -11.36 -4.48 -0.81
N ARG A 351 -11.93 -5.26 -1.74
CA ARG A 351 -11.43 -6.58 -2.16
C ARG A 351 -11.36 -6.68 -3.68
N THR A 352 -10.24 -7.15 -4.20
CA THR A 352 -10.07 -7.35 -5.66
C THR A 352 -10.69 -8.66 -6.16
N ASP A 353 -10.93 -9.65 -5.29
CA ASP A 353 -11.40 -10.98 -5.70
C ASP A 353 -12.90 -11.08 -6.05
N VAL A 354 -13.69 -10.04 -5.72
CA VAL A 354 -15.16 -10.12 -5.68
C VAL A 354 -15.81 -10.43 -7.04
N ASN A 355 -15.34 -9.83 -8.13
CA ASN A 355 -15.94 -9.98 -9.47
C ASN A 355 -15.07 -10.75 -10.48
N ASP A 356 -14.00 -11.40 -10.00
CA ASP A 356 -13.03 -12.06 -10.87
C ASP A 356 -13.57 -13.31 -11.59
N GLN A 357 -14.51 -14.04 -10.96
CA GLN A 357 -15.04 -15.29 -11.52
C GLN A 357 -16.00 -15.08 -12.70
N GLN A 358 -16.50 -13.85 -12.89
CA GLN A 358 -17.51 -13.53 -13.91
C GLN A 358 -16.90 -12.87 -15.17
N GLY A 359 -15.57 -12.86 -15.28
CA GLY A 359 -14.85 -12.35 -16.47
C GLY A 359 -14.89 -10.83 -16.65
N CYS A 360 -15.40 -10.08 -15.67
CA CYS A 360 -15.59 -8.62 -15.70
C CYS A 360 -16.24 -8.09 -17.00
N PRO A 361 -17.57 -7.96 -17.06
CA PRO A 361 -18.30 -7.71 -18.31
C PRO A 361 -18.23 -6.25 -18.81
N VAL A 362 -17.10 -5.55 -18.59
CA VAL A 362 -16.89 -4.15 -18.98
C VAL A 362 -16.08 -4.09 -20.27
N ILE A 363 -16.62 -3.43 -21.30
CA ILE A 363 -16.03 -3.35 -22.66
C ILE A 363 -14.69 -2.62 -22.67
N ASP A 364 -14.54 -1.57 -21.85
CA ASP A 364 -13.34 -0.74 -21.73
C ASP A 364 -12.53 -1.04 -20.45
N LYS A 365 -12.53 -2.31 -20.03
CA LYS A 365 -11.74 -2.82 -18.90
C LYS A 365 -10.27 -2.45 -19.02
N ILE A 366 -9.65 -2.18 -17.87
CA ILE A 366 -8.22 -1.91 -17.78
C ILE A 366 -7.42 -3.23 -17.89
N GLY A 367 -6.50 -3.30 -18.84
CA GLY A 367 -5.68 -4.49 -19.08
C GLY A 367 -6.33 -5.53 -19.97
N ALA A 368 -5.58 -6.61 -20.26
CA ALA A 368 -6.03 -7.64 -21.19
C ALA A 368 -7.33 -8.30 -20.69
N ASN A 369 -8.34 -8.35 -21.56
CA ASN A 369 -9.51 -9.20 -21.38
C ASN A 369 -9.11 -10.63 -21.73
N ASP A 370 -9.17 -11.53 -20.74
CA ASP A 370 -8.82 -12.94 -20.92
C ASP A 370 -9.98 -13.83 -20.46
N PRO A 371 -10.96 -14.10 -21.35
CA PRO A 371 -12.13 -14.89 -21.01
C PRO A 371 -11.75 -16.26 -20.44
N GLY A 372 -12.22 -16.55 -19.23
CA GLY A 372 -11.96 -17.82 -18.53
C GLY A 372 -10.68 -17.86 -17.70
N ASN A 373 -9.87 -16.79 -17.68
CA ASN A 373 -8.74 -16.65 -16.77
C ASN A 373 -9.01 -15.59 -15.70
N PRO A 374 -8.61 -15.83 -14.43
CA PRO A 374 -8.66 -14.85 -13.35
C PRO A 374 -8.14 -13.47 -13.71
N GLY A 375 -8.84 -12.42 -13.28
CA GLY A 375 -8.19 -11.18 -12.83
C GLY A 375 -8.69 -9.87 -13.42
N GLY A 376 -8.73 -8.84 -12.58
CA GLY A 376 -8.66 -7.43 -12.94
C GLY A 376 -9.99 -6.73 -13.15
N CYS A 377 -10.98 -6.90 -12.28
CA CYS A 377 -12.24 -6.15 -12.37
C CYS A 377 -12.31 -4.96 -11.43
N ASP A 378 -12.13 -5.17 -10.13
CA ASP A 378 -12.41 -4.15 -9.13
C ASP A 378 -11.11 -3.56 -8.62
N ASN A 379 -10.63 -2.52 -9.30
CA ASN A 379 -9.60 -1.66 -8.75
C ASN A 379 -10.25 -0.66 -7.80
N TYR A 380 -9.49 -0.15 -6.83
CA TYR A 380 -9.99 0.87 -5.91
C TYR A 380 -9.04 2.06 -5.90
N LEU A 381 -9.58 3.24 -6.17
CA LEU A 381 -8.87 4.51 -6.05
C LEU A 381 -9.30 5.19 -4.76
N ILE A 382 -8.36 5.27 -3.82
CA ILE A 382 -8.50 6.01 -2.58
C ILE A 382 -7.92 7.41 -2.80
N ARG A 383 -8.76 8.44 -2.74
CA ARG A 383 -8.33 9.84 -2.74
C ARG A 383 -8.18 10.32 -1.30
N ILE A 384 -7.01 10.86 -1.01
CA ILE A 384 -6.64 11.40 0.29
C ILE A 384 -6.61 12.92 0.13
N GLN A 385 -7.52 13.59 0.82
CA GLN A 385 -7.55 15.04 0.91
C GLN A 385 -7.33 15.42 2.37
N ASN A 386 -6.13 15.90 2.71
CA ASN A 386 -5.93 16.55 4.00
C ASN A 386 -6.46 17.98 3.85
N THR A 387 -7.46 18.36 4.64
CA THR A 387 -7.84 19.77 4.71
C THR A 387 -6.69 20.53 5.36
N LEU A 388 -6.08 21.44 4.61
CA LEU A 388 -5.20 22.45 5.21
C LEU A 388 -6.04 23.32 6.16
N PRO A 389 -5.49 23.76 7.30
CA PRO A 389 -6.15 24.68 8.22
C PRO A 389 -6.49 26.02 7.57
#